data_AF-C2PVN4-F1
#
_entry.id   AF-C2PVN4-F1
#
_cell.length_a   1.000
_cell.length_b   1.000
_cell.length_c   1.000
_cell.angle_alpha   90.00
_cell.angle_beta   90.00
_cell.angle_gamma   90.00
#
_symmetry.space_group_name_H-M   'P 1'
#
loop_
_entity.id
_entity.type
_entity.pdbx_description
1 polymer ?
#
loop_
_entity_poly.entity_id
_entity_poly.type
_entity_poly.pdbx_seq_one_letter_code
_entity_poly.pdbx_strand_id
1 'polypeptide(L)'
;MNYVKVQEKGREWVPFTVMSEQLLSMRKIIGEKLKVQRPLITNEAKESISDKLLTSLLSEKEMLVTYFEEGYILTSYMTVVHINPIQQIVKCTDAFYKTYIFAARDIIDVT
;
A
#
# COMPACT_ATOMS: atom_id res chain seq x y z
N MET A 1 -21.83 41.97 45.88
CA MET A 1 -20.95 41.00 45.19
C MET A 1 -21.76 40.24 44.16
N ASN A 2 -21.50 40.45 42.86
CA ASN A 2 -22.19 39.75 41.77
C ASN A 2 -21.48 38.43 41.47
N TYR A 3 -22.17 37.32 41.67
CA TYR A 3 -21.70 36.00 41.27
C TYR A 3 -21.97 35.81 39.78
N VAL A 4 -20.92 35.92 38.95
CA VAL A 4 -21.01 35.60 37.53
C VAL A 4 -20.96 34.07 37.41
N LYS A 5 -22.11 33.43 37.15
CA LYS A 5 -22.16 32.00 36.80
C LYS A 5 -21.58 31.83 35.40
N VAL A 6 -20.33 31.38 35.32
CA VAL A 6 -19.76 30.87 34.07
C VAL A 6 -20.49 29.58 33.73
N GLN A 7 -21.36 29.62 32.71
CA GLN A 7 -21.90 28.40 32.12
C GLN A 7 -20.76 27.70 31.38
N GLU A 8 -20.23 26.63 31.97
CA GLU A 8 -19.42 25.67 31.24
C GLU A 8 -20.31 24.95 30.23
N LYS A 9 -20.38 25.51 29.03
CA LYS A 9 -21.00 24.88 27.87
C LYS A 9 -20.12 23.69 27.50
N GLY A 10 -20.46 22.51 28.02
CA GLY A 10 -19.76 21.26 27.71
C GLY A 10 -19.64 21.11 26.20
N ARG A 11 -18.40 21.11 25.69
CA ARG A 11 -18.17 20.82 24.27
C ARG A 11 -18.41 19.33 24.10
N GLU A 12 -19.48 19.01 23.38
CA GLU A 12 -19.78 17.64 22.97
C GLU A 12 -18.58 17.12 22.18
N TRP A 13 -18.00 15.99 22.63
CA TRP A 13 -16.80 15.44 22.01
C TRP A 13 -17.19 14.88 20.64
N VAL A 14 -16.92 15.64 19.57
CA VAL A 14 -17.07 15.16 18.20
C VAL A 14 -15.80 14.38 17.83
N PRO A 15 -15.91 13.09 17.43
CA PRO A 15 -14.75 12.30 17.02
C PRO A 15 -14.10 12.86 15.75
N PHE A 16 -13.03 12.23 15.29
CA PHE A 16 -12.22 12.53 14.08
C PHE A 16 -13.00 12.69 12.75
N THR A 17 -14.34 12.71 12.79
CA THR A 17 -15.26 12.90 11.67
C THR A 17 -15.24 14.31 11.10
N VAL A 18 -14.81 15.32 11.86
CA VAL A 18 -14.62 16.68 11.32
C VAL A 18 -13.24 16.76 10.65
N MET A 19 -13.10 16.05 9.53
CA MET A 19 -11.96 16.26 8.63
C MET A 19 -12.10 17.64 8.00
N SER A 20 -11.24 18.60 8.37
CA SER A 20 -11.30 19.94 7.79
C SER A 20 -10.92 19.91 6.30
N GLU A 21 -11.52 20.81 5.51
CA GLU A 21 -11.17 20.98 4.09
C GLU A 21 -9.66 21.23 3.89
N GLN A 22 -9.03 21.90 4.87
CA GLN A 22 -7.59 22.12 4.89
C GLN A 22 -6.82 20.81 4.98
N LEU A 23 -7.24 19.87 5.83
CA LEU A 23 -6.60 18.57 5.96
C LEU A 23 -6.75 17.76 4.66
N LEU A 24 -7.93 17.76 4.05
CA LEU A 24 -8.16 17.09 2.76
C LEU A 24 -7.27 17.66 1.65
N SER A 25 -7.16 18.99 1.59
CA SER A 25 -6.29 19.69 0.64
C SER A 25 -4.81 19.36 0.87
N MET A 26 -4.35 19.37 2.12
CA MET A 26 -2.99 18.99 2.47
C MET A 26 -2.68 17.53 2.10
N ARG A 27 -3.60 16.60 2.37
CA ARG A 27 -3.45 15.19 2.00
C ARG A 27 -3.25 15.04 0.50
N LYS A 28 -4.04 15.76 -0.32
CA LYS A 28 -3.91 15.75 -1.77
C LYS A 28 -2.54 16.24 -2.22
N ILE A 29 -2.09 17.39 -1.71
CA ILE A 29 -0.79 17.98 -2.05
C ILE A 29 0.35 17.04 -1.65
N ILE A 30 0.29 16.46 -0.45
CA ILE A 30 1.31 15.52 0.02
C ILE A 30 1.33 14.27 -0.86
N GLY A 31 0.17 13.68 -1.16
CA GLY A 31 0.07 12.52 -2.05
C GLY A 31 0.71 12.79 -3.41
N GLU A 32 0.33 13.88 -4.07
CA GLU A 32 0.90 14.27 -5.38
C GLU A 32 2.42 14.46 -5.32
N LYS A 33 2.95 15.05 -4.23
CA LYS A 33 4.39 15.25 -4.05
C LYS A 33 5.18 13.97 -3.75
N LEU A 34 4.53 12.94 -3.19
CA LEU A 34 5.16 11.66 -2.88
C LEU A 34 5.19 10.71 -4.08
N LYS A 35 4.56 11.09 -5.21
CA LYS A 35 4.63 10.29 -6.42
C LYS A 35 6.05 10.26 -6.98
N VAL A 36 6.52 9.07 -7.28
CA VAL A 36 7.82 8.77 -7.88
C VAL A 36 7.64 8.22 -9.28
N GLN A 37 8.69 8.35 -10.11
CA GLN A 37 8.75 7.63 -11.37
C GLN A 37 8.97 6.15 -11.10
N ARG A 38 8.45 5.30 -12.00
CA ARG A 38 8.62 3.85 -11.90
C ARG A 38 10.11 3.50 -11.87
N PRO A 39 10.59 2.76 -10.85
CA PRO A 39 11.99 2.37 -10.76
C PRO A 39 12.44 1.50 -11.93
N LEU A 40 13.68 1.69 -12.35
CA LEU A 40 14.35 0.79 -13.31
C LEU A 40 15.02 -0.34 -12.54
N ILE A 41 14.72 -1.58 -12.92
CA ILE A 41 15.23 -2.79 -12.27
C ILE A 41 16.20 -3.49 -13.22
N THR A 42 17.36 -3.89 -12.70
CA THR A 42 18.36 -4.66 -13.45
C THR A 42 17.85 -6.06 -13.79
N ASN A 43 18.42 -6.72 -14.80
CA ASN A 43 17.98 -8.06 -15.17
C ASN A 43 18.25 -9.10 -14.08
N GLU A 44 19.38 -8.97 -13.37
CA GLU A 44 19.73 -9.82 -12.22
C GLU A 44 18.70 -9.71 -11.09
N ALA A 45 18.24 -8.49 -10.77
CA ALA A 45 17.21 -8.29 -9.77
C ALA A 45 15.85 -8.89 -10.22
N LYS A 46 15.50 -8.80 -11.51
CA LYS A 46 14.28 -9.43 -12.05
C LYS A 46 14.32 -10.95 -11.94
N GLU A 47 15.46 -11.56 -12.20
CA GLU A 47 15.67 -13.01 -12.06
C GLU A 47 15.52 -13.43 -10.60
N SER A 48 16.19 -12.71 -9.69
CA SER A 48 16.05 -12.94 -8.24
C SER A 48 14.60 -12.83 -7.76
N ILE A 49 13.85 -11.83 -8.23
CA ILE A 49 12.42 -11.68 -7.92
C ILE A 49 11.63 -12.88 -8.43
N SER A 50 11.90 -13.32 -9.66
CA SER A 50 11.20 -14.45 -10.28
C SER A 50 11.40 -15.75 -9.48
N ASP A 51 12.63 -16.01 -9.05
CA ASP A 51 12.97 -17.20 -8.25
C ASP A 51 12.29 -17.19 -6.87
N LYS A 52 12.26 -16.03 -6.21
CA LYS A 52 11.57 -15.85 -4.92
C LYS A 52 10.06 -16.03 -5.06
N LEU A 53 9.46 -15.47 -6.12
CA LEU A 53 8.03 -15.63 -6.42
C LEU A 53 7.67 -17.10 -6.63
N LEU A 54 8.48 -17.83 -7.40
CA LEU A 54 8.27 -19.25 -7.64
C LEU A 54 8.42 -20.06 -6.35
N THR A 55 9.43 -19.75 -5.53
CA THR A 55 9.66 -20.42 -4.25
C THR A 55 8.48 -20.23 -3.31
N SER A 56 7.94 -19.02 -3.19
CA SER A 56 6.74 -18.77 -2.38
C SER A 56 5.50 -19.46 -2.94
N LEU A 57 5.29 -19.46 -4.26
CA LEU A 57 4.16 -20.18 -4.87
C LEU A 57 4.20 -21.68 -4.51
N LEU A 58 5.39 -22.29 -4.53
CA LEU A 58 5.56 -23.72 -4.22
C LEU A 58 5.51 -24.03 -2.72
N SER A 59 5.95 -23.09 -1.87
CA SER A 59 5.97 -23.26 -0.41
C SER A 59 4.74 -22.71 0.29
N GLU A 60 3.86 -22.02 -0.43
CA GLU A 60 2.68 -21.30 0.08
C GLU A 60 3.03 -20.30 1.20
N LYS A 61 4.28 -19.79 1.20
CA LYS A 61 4.80 -18.94 2.25
C LYS A 61 4.48 -17.47 1.99
N GLU A 62 4.02 -16.77 3.02
CA GLU A 62 3.85 -15.31 3.00
C GLU A 62 5.19 -14.60 2.76
N MET A 63 5.17 -13.61 1.88
CA MET A 63 6.31 -12.78 1.51
C MET A 63 5.95 -11.29 1.63
N LEU A 64 6.98 -10.46 1.76
CA LEU A 64 6.83 -9.02 1.68
C LEU A 64 7.08 -8.57 0.24
N VAL A 65 6.03 -8.14 -0.47
CA VAL A 65 6.12 -7.67 -1.85
C VAL A 65 6.16 -6.15 -1.88
N THR A 66 7.21 -5.61 -2.50
CA THR A 66 7.31 -4.19 -2.83
C THR A 66 6.96 -4.01 -4.31
N TYR A 67 5.97 -3.18 -4.61
CA TYR A 67 5.45 -2.98 -5.97
C TYR A 67 5.16 -1.50 -6.26
N PHE A 68 5.13 -1.18 -7.55
CA PHE A 68 4.81 0.14 -8.07
C PHE A 68 3.32 0.21 -8.46
N GLU A 69 2.59 1.17 -7.91
CA GLU A 69 1.19 1.41 -8.25
C GLU A 69 0.90 2.92 -8.30
N GLU A 70 0.41 3.42 -9.43
CA GLU A 70 -0.05 4.82 -9.62
C GLU A 70 0.96 5.93 -9.22
N GLY A 71 2.25 5.65 -9.32
CA GLY A 71 3.30 6.58 -8.91
C GLY A 71 3.79 6.37 -7.49
N TYR A 72 3.32 5.37 -6.77
CA TYR A 72 3.78 5.06 -5.42
C TYR A 72 4.51 3.72 -5.40
N ILE A 73 5.45 3.62 -4.46
CA ILE A 73 6.07 2.35 -4.11
C ILE A 73 5.40 1.88 -2.82
N LEU A 74 4.71 0.77 -2.91
CA LEU A 74 3.95 0.18 -1.81
C LEU A 74 4.59 -1.14 -1.43
N THR A 75 4.48 -1.48 -0.16
CA THR A 75 5.01 -2.74 0.38
C THR A 75 3.92 -3.41 1.19
N SER A 76 3.66 -4.69 0.95
CA SER A 76 2.58 -5.43 1.63
C SER A 76 2.92 -6.91 1.77
N TYR A 77 2.46 -7.51 2.87
CA TYR A 77 2.54 -8.95 3.10
C TYR A 77 1.47 -9.67 2.28
N MET A 78 1.88 -10.69 1.54
CA MET A 78 0.99 -11.46 0.68
C MET A 78 1.59 -12.82 0.32
N THR A 79 0.72 -13.75 -0.07
CA THR A 79 1.11 -15.08 -0.57
C THR A 79 0.80 -15.17 -2.05
N VAL A 80 1.74 -15.69 -2.84
CA VAL A 80 1.54 -15.88 -4.28
C VAL A 80 0.65 -17.10 -4.51
N VAL A 81 -0.44 -16.92 -5.24
CA VAL A 81 -1.41 -18.00 -5.53
C VAL A 81 -1.36 -18.47 -6.98
N HIS A 82 -0.87 -17.64 -7.90
CA HIS A 82 -0.76 -17.99 -9.29
C HIS A 82 0.23 -17.09 -10.03
N ILE A 83 0.99 -17.68 -10.95
CA ILE A 83 1.88 -16.95 -11.86
C ILE A 83 1.51 -17.36 -13.29
N ASN A 84 1.28 -16.37 -14.15
CA ASN A 84 1.10 -16.60 -15.58
C ASN A 84 2.29 -15.99 -16.35
N PRO A 85 3.23 -16.82 -16.83
CA PRO A 85 4.42 -16.35 -17.53
C PRO A 85 4.11 -15.80 -18.93
N ILE A 86 3.01 -16.22 -19.57
CA ILE A 86 2.65 -15.74 -20.92
C ILE A 86 2.12 -14.30 -20.83
N GLN A 87 1.24 -14.05 -19.85
CA GLN A 87 0.66 -12.72 -19.62
C GLN A 87 1.55 -11.82 -18.76
N GLN A 88 2.64 -12.34 -18.19
CA GLN A 88 3.52 -11.64 -17.26
C GLN A 88 2.74 -11.05 -16.08
N ILE A 89 1.83 -11.86 -15.51
CA ILE A 89 1.04 -11.47 -14.34
C ILE A 89 1.27 -12.41 -13.17
N VAL A 90 1.22 -11.84 -11.96
CA VAL A 90 1.35 -12.54 -10.69
C VAL A 90 0.10 -12.22 -9.87
N LYS A 91 -0.57 -13.26 -9.39
CA LYS A 91 -1.71 -13.13 -8.49
C LYS A 91 -1.26 -13.46 -7.08
N CYS A 92 -1.57 -12.56 -6.15
CA CYS A 92 -1.28 -12.72 -4.73
C CYS A 92 -2.56 -12.56 -3.91
N THR A 93 -2.58 -13.12 -2.71
CA THR A 93 -3.63 -12.91 -1.72
C THR A 93 -3.01 -12.42 -0.41
N ASP A 94 -3.65 -11.44 0.23
CA ASP A 94 -3.27 -11.04 1.59
C ASP A 94 -3.91 -11.94 2.66
N ALA A 95 -3.61 -11.66 3.93
CA ALA A 95 -4.17 -12.36 5.09
C ALA A 95 -5.71 -12.28 5.19
N PHE A 96 -6.34 -11.35 4.48
CA PHE A 96 -7.80 -11.19 4.41
C PHE A 96 -8.40 -11.81 3.15
N TYR A 97 -7.63 -12.63 2.41
CA TYR A 97 -8.01 -13.25 1.14
C TYR A 97 -8.36 -12.25 0.03
N LYS A 98 -7.97 -10.97 0.18
CA LYS A 98 -8.11 -10.01 -0.91
C LYS A 98 -7.08 -10.35 -1.96
N THR A 99 -7.55 -10.53 -3.19
CA THR A 99 -6.70 -10.87 -4.32
C THR A 99 -6.14 -9.61 -4.97
N TYR A 100 -4.86 -9.64 -5.28
CA TYR A 100 -4.14 -8.62 -6.02
C TYR A 100 -3.59 -9.24 -7.30
N ILE A 101 -3.63 -8.49 -8.39
CA ILE A 101 -3.09 -8.91 -9.69
C ILE A 101 -2.07 -7.88 -10.11
N PHE A 102 -0.79 -8.28 -10.11
CA PHE A 102 0.32 -7.44 -10.49
C PHE A 102 0.81 -7.83 -11.88
N ALA A 103 1.20 -6.84 -12.69
CA ALA A 103 2.10 -7.15 -13.80
C ALA A 103 3.49 -7.40 -13.22
N ALA A 104 4.22 -8.40 -13.73
CA ALA A 104 5.56 -8.76 -13.25
C ALA A 104 6.53 -7.58 -13.27
N ARG A 105 6.33 -6.65 -14.21
CA ARG A 105 7.10 -5.42 -14.34
C ARG A 105 6.89 -4.44 -13.17
N ASP A 106 5.76 -4.51 -12.49
CA ASP A 106 5.42 -3.57 -11.42
C ASP A 106 5.92 -4.06 -10.06
N ILE A 107 6.36 -5.31 -9.95
CA ILE A 107 7.03 -5.83 -8.75
C ILE A 107 8.48 -5.32 -8.73
N ILE A 108 8.86 -4.68 -7.62
CA ILE A 108 10.17 -4.06 -7.42
C ILE A 108 11.10 -4.97 -6.61
N ASP A 109 10.59 -5.59 -5.56
CA ASP A 109 11.36 -6.49 -4.71
C ASP A 109 10.43 -7.44 -3.94
N VAL A 110 10.99 -8.56 -3.51
CA VAL A 110 10.33 -9.60 -2.72
C VAL A 110 11.28 -10.02 -1.61
N THR A 111 10.82 -10.00 -0.36
CA THR A 111 11.58 -10.44 0.83
C THR A 111 10.86 -11.56 1.59
#